data_AF-A0A1I3I7F5-F1
#
_entry.id   AF-A0A1I3I7F5-F1
#
_cell.length_a   1.000
_cell.length_b   1.000
_cell.length_c   1.000
_cell.angle_alpha   90.00
_cell.angle_beta   90.00
_cell.angle_gamma   90.00
#
_symmetry.space_group_name_H-M   'P 1'
#
loop_
_entity.id
_entity.type
_entity.pdbx_description
1 polymer ?
#
loop_
_entity_poly.entity_id
_entity_poly.type
_entity_poly.pdbx_seq_one_letter_code
_entity_poly.pdbx_strand_id
1 'polypeptide(L)'
;MKNFLKIAALLFLNFTFAQNVILNKVESAGNNTDKFLYKIDPDSVKSKYLGEIEVQGFSSDDTAVFDLIYKKAKTIGANAFSYKSFPTVDGISKDIDTSHYLLNLYEVEKSDFSDQSNSIYIISASQKSQKISINNEIVELPPRSFVLKKILAGTIYTISTRKLLGSSVKIILDSYENGQYFQISSFKVNSNSYGKAGINIKSGDISKLEKSYGDFLTVIYSKFKN
;
A
#
# COMPACT_ATOMS: atom_id res chain seq x y z
N MET A 1 -1.29 -42.14 -18.30
CA MET A 1 -2.13 -41.06 -18.87
C MET A 1 -3.13 -40.45 -17.88
N LYS A 2 -3.95 -41.22 -17.14
CA LYS A 2 -4.92 -40.67 -16.16
C LYS A 2 -4.28 -39.76 -15.09
N ASN A 3 -3.09 -40.07 -14.60
CA ASN A 3 -2.41 -39.26 -13.59
C ASN A 3 -1.81 -37.96 -14.16
N PHE A 4 -1.36 -37.98 -15.42
CA PHE A 4 -0.88 -36.79 -16.11
C PHE A 4 -2.02 -35.80 -16.37
N LEU A 5 -3.20 -36.29 -16.76
CA LEU A 5 -4.39 -35.46 -16.96
C LEU A 5 -4.84 -34.78 -15.66
N LYS A 6 -4.73 -35.47 -14.52
CA LYS A 6 -5.02 -34.90 -13.19
C LYS A 6 -4.01 -33.82 -12.78
N ILE A 7 -2.72 -34.03 -13.04
CA ILE A 7 -1.68 -33.03 -12.77
C ILE A 7 -1.85 -31.81 -13.69
N ALA A 8 -2.13 -32.03 -14.98
CA ALA A 8 -2.41 -30.96 -15.92
C ALA A 8 -3.65 -30.15 -15.49
N ALA A 9 -4.75 -30.82 -15.11
CA ALA A 9 -5.95 -30.14 -14.60
C ALA A 9 -5.67 -29.33 -13.32
N LEU A 10 -4.88 -29.86 -12.39
CA LEU A 10 -4.46 -29.15 -11.17
C LEU A 10 -3.61 -27.92 -11.51
N LEU A 11 -2.72 -28.00 -12.49
CA LEU A 11 -1.91 -26.87 -12.96
C LEU A 11 -2.78 -25.80 -13.65
N PHE A 12 -3.74 -26.20 -14.50
CA PHE A 12 -4.66 -25.28 -15.17
C PHE A 12 -5.57 -24.53 -14.18
N LEU A 13 -6.00 -25.17 -13.09
CA LEU A 13 -6.77 -24.52 -12.01
C LEU A 13 -6.00 -23.41 -11.29
N ASN A 14 -4.67 -23.43 -11.28
CA ASN A 14 -3.89 -22.34 -10.66
C ASN A 14 -3.84 -21.08 -11.54
N PHE A 15 -4.02 -21.20 -12.85
CA PHE A 15 -4.03 -20.04 -13.76
C PHE A 15 -5.33 -19.22 -13.68
N THR A 16 -6.43 -19.80 -13.19
CA THR A 16 -7.73 -19.11 -13.11
C THR A 16 -7.86 -18.18 -11.89
N PHE A 17 -6.92 -18.22 -10.95
CA PHE A 17 -6.93 -17.41 -9.72
C PHE A 17 -5.79 -16.39 -9.65
N ALA A 18 -5.08 -16.14 -10.75
CA ALA A 18 -4.06 -15.10 -10.77
C ALA A 18 -4.71 -13.71 -10.71
N GLN A 19 -4.20 -12.85 -9.83
CA GLN A 19 -4.62 -11.45 -9.83
C GLN A 19 -4.09 -10.77 -11.09
N ASN A 20 -4.99 -10.11 -11.81
CA ASN A 20 -4.71 -9.40 -13.04
C ASN A 20 -4.73 -7.90 -12.78
N VAL A 21 -3.71 -7.21 -13.30
CA VAL A 21 -3.69 -5.74 -13.39
C VAL A 21 -3.77 -5.40 -14.87
N ILE A 22 -4.79 -4.65 -15.28
CA ILE A 22 -5.13 -4.38 -16.67
C ILE A 22 -5.12 -2.87 -16.87
N LEU A 23 -4.51 -2.40 -17.95
CA LEU A 23 -4.64 -1.00 -18.36
C LEU A 23 -5.95 -0.89 -19.15
N ASN A 24 -7.04 -0.63 -18.45
CA ASN A 24 -8.41 -0.76 -18.95
C ASN A 24 -8.77 0.32 -19.97
N LYS A 25 -8.29 1.56 -19.73
CA LYS A 25 -8.50 2.70 -20.64
C LYS A 25 -7.20 3.49 -20.78
N VAL A 26 -6.92 3.92 -22.01
CA VAL A 26 -5.88 4.93 -22.31
C VAL A 26 -6.56 6.05 -23.08
N GLU A 27 -6.56 7.24 -22.51
CA GLU A 27 -7.12 8.44 -23.13
C GLU A 27 -6.03 9.30 -23.76
N SER A 28 -4.90 9.45 -23.06
CA SER A 28 -3.72 10.11 -23.60
C SER A 28 -2.45 9.53 -22.97
N ALA A 29 -1.34 9.58 -23.69
CA ALA A 29 -0.02 9.27 -23.15
C ALA A 29 0.71 10.58 -22.84
N GLY A 30 1.36 10.64 -21.68
CA GLY A 30 2.28 11.70 -21.28
C GLY A 30 3.74 11.34 -21.59
N ASN A 31 4.62 12.32 -21.60
CA ASN A 31 6.07 12.13 -21.77
C ASN A 31 6.83 12.21 -20.43
N ASN A 32 6.09 12.21 -19.32
CA ASN A 32 6.68 12.30 -18.00
C ASN A 32 7.56 11.07 -17.66
N THR A 33 8.71 11.35 -17.05
CA THR A 33 9.75 10.37 -16.70
C THR A 33 9.94 10.23 -15.19
N ASP A 34 9.05 10.80 -14.39
CA ASP A 34 9.11 10.73 -12.94
C ASP A 34 9.09 9.29 -12.42
N LYS A 35 9.92 9.04 -11.39
CA LYS A 35 10.08 7.72 -10.77
C LYS A 35 9.02 7.42 -9.70
N PHE A 36 8.21 8.38 -9.32
CA PHE A 36 7.20 8.21 -8.28
C PHE A 36 5.81 8.02 -8.86
N LEU A 37 4.90 7.43 -8.09
CA LEU A 37 3.49 7.29 -8.43
C LEU A 37 2.65 7.61 -7.20
N TYR A 38 2.23 8.86 -7.06
CA TYR A 38 1.60 9.36 -5.83
C TYR A 38 0.08 9.35 -5.91
N LYS A 39 -0.56 9.08 -4.78
CA LYS A 39 -2.01 9.27 -4.67
C LYS A 39 -2.32 10.76 -4.63
N ILE A 40 -3.33 11.17 -5.38
CA ILE A 40 -3.86 12.54 -5.40
C ILE A 40 -5.37 12.52 -5.19
N ASP A 41 -5.91 13.68 -4.79
CA ASP A 41 -7.30 14.03 -5.00
C ASP A 41 -7.37 14.90 -6.27
N PRO A 42 -7.96 14.39 -7.38
CA PRO A 42 -7.96 15.09 -8.66
C PRO A 42 -8.74 16.41 -8.65
N ASP A 43 -9.65 16.59 -7.69
CA ASP A 43 -10.41 17.86 -7.55
C ASP A 43 -9.57 18.94 -6.85
N SER A 44 -8.49 18.55 -6.17
CA SER A 44 -7.62 19.45 -5.39
C SER A 44 -6.30 19.81 -6.07
N VAL A 45 -5.91 19.08 -7.13
CA VAL A 45 -4.62 19.20 -7.80
C VAL A 45 -4.82 19.34 -9.30
N LYS A 46 -4.13 20.32 -9.91
CA LYS A 46 -4.10 20.46 -11.36
C LYS A 46 -3.47 19.20 -11.97
N SER A 47 -4.28 18.44 -12.68
CA SER A 47 -3.90 17.12 -13.18
C SER A 47 -4.46 16.90 -14.58
N LYS A 48 -3.72 16.14 -15.39
CA LYS A 48 -4.17 15.68 -16.71
C LYS A 48 -4.49 14.20 -16.62
N TYR A 49 -5.73 13.83 -16.89
CA TYR A 49 -6.16 12.44 -16.94
C TYR A 49 -5.52 11.72 -18.14
N LEU A 50 -4.93 10.55 -17.88
CA LEU A 50 -4.23 9.75 -18.89
C LEU A 50 -4.95 8.44 -19.19
N GLY A 51 -5.58 7.82 -18.19
CA GLY A 51 -6.18 6.50 -18.35
C GLY A 51 -6.63 5.87 -17.05
N GLU A 52 -6.89 4.57 -17.09
CA GLU A 52 -7.43 3.80 -15.99
C GLU A 52 -6.78 2.42 -15.91
N ILE A 53 -6.44 2.00 -14.69
CA ILE A 53 -6.05 0.62 -14.38
C ILE A 53 -7.21 -0.07 -13.67
N GLU A 54 -7.49 -1.30 -14.07
CA GLU A 54 -8.37 -2.22 -13.37
C GLU A 54 -7.55 -3.33 -12.72
N VAL A 55 -7.83 -3.61 -11.46
CA VAL A 55 -7.26 -4.74 -10.72
C VAL A 55 -8.37 -5.75 -10.46
N GLN A 56 -8.16 -7.00 -10.87
CA GLN A 56 -9.11 -8.09 -10.75
C GLN A 56 -8.48 -9.30 -10.05
N GLY A 57 -9.18 -9.88 -9.08
CA GLY A 57 -8.72 -11.00 -8.27
C GLY A 57 -8.03 -10.56 -6.98
N PHE A 58 -7.88 -11.48 -6.03
CA PHE A 58 -7.20 -11.25 -4.76
C PHE A 58 -5.73 -11.69 -4.82
N SER A 59 -4.85 -10.89 -4.21
CA SER A 59 -3.47 -11.28 -3.93
C SER A 59 -3.13 -10.95 -2.49
N SER A 60 -2.32 -11.80 -1.87
CA SER A 60 -1.73 -11.53 -0.55
C SER A 60 -0.37 -10.81 -0.64
N ASP A 61 0.19 -10.69 -1.84
CA ASP A 61 1.45 -10.00 -2.11
C ASP A 61 1.18 -8.61 -2.70
N ASP A 62 0.82 -7.66 -1.81
CA ASP A 62 0.51 -6.28 -2.17
C ASP A 62 1.67 -5.57 -2.91
N THR A 63 2.92 -6.01 -2.68
CA THR A 63 4.10 -5.46 -3.35
C THR A 63 4.14 -5.86 -4.82
N ALA A 64 3.87 -7.12 -5.14
CA ALA A 64 3.78 -7.59 -6.52
C ALA A 64 2.65 -6.90 -7.29
N VAL A 65 1.49 -6.68 -6.64
CA VAL A 65 0.36 -5.94 -7.25
C VAL A 65 0.79 -4.51 -7.59
N PHE A 66 1.39 -3.82 -6.61
CA PHE A 66 1.83 -2.45 -6.79
C PHE A 66 2.88 -2.32 -7.89
N ASP A 67 3.83 -3.25 -7.98
CA ASP A 67 4.85 -3.24 -9.04
C ASP A 67 4.21 -3.37 -10.44
N LEU A 68 3.18 -4.20 -10.60
CA LEU A 68 2.42 -4.30 -11.86
C LEU A 68 1.63 -3.03 -12.18
N ILE A 69 0.97 -2.43 -11.19
CA ILE A 69 0.26 -1.15 -11.32
C ILE A 69 1.25 -0.06 -11.73
N TYR A 70 2.36 0.04 -11.01
CA TYR A 70 3.41 1.02 -11.25
C TYR A 70 3.95 0.90 -12.67
N LYS A 71 4.35 -0.31 -13.09
CA LYS A 71 4.85 -0.55 -14.44
C LYS A 71 3.85 -0.11 -15.51
N LYS A 72 2.57 -0.47 -15.37
CA LYS A 72 1.51 -0.08 -16.31
C LYS A 72 1.28 1.42 -16.33
N ALA A 73 1.19 2.07 -15.17
CA ALA A 73 1.05 3.51 -15.08
C ALA A 73 2.21 4.25 -15.79
N LYS A 74 3.43 3.75 -15.64
CA LYS A 74 4.62 4.32 -16.30
C LYS A 74 4.64 4.14 -17.81
N THR A 75 3.98 3.12 -18.37
CA THR A 75 3.89 2.97 -19.84
C THR A 75 3.16 4.12 -20.53
N ILE A 76 2.29 4.85 -19.81
CA ILE A 76 1.55 5.99 -20.35
C ILE A 76 1.99 7.34 -19.75
N GLY A 77 3.10 7.37 -19.00
CA GLY A 77 3.64 8.59 -18.40
C GLY A 77 2.90 9.07 -17.14
N ALA A 78 2.14 8.22 -16.45
CA ALA A 78 1.47 8.63 -15.22
C ALA A 78 2.44 8.73 -14.03
N ASN A 79 2.34 9.81 -13.25
CA ASN A 79 3.04 9.99 -11.96
C ASN A 79 2.09 10.19 -10.78
N ALA A 80 0.79 10.18 -11.03
CA ALA A 80 -0.22 10.20 -10.00
C ALA A 80 -1.38 9.24 -10.28
N PHE A 81 -2.11 8.87 -9.23
CA PHE A 81 -3.30 8.05 -9.32
C PHE A 81 -4.36 8.46 -8.30
N SER A 82 -5.62 8.08 -8.55
CA SER A 82 -6.71 8.18 -7.58
C SER A 82 -7.60 6.94 -7.64
N TYR A 83 -8.24 6.60 -6.52
CA TYR A 83 -9.22 5.53 -6.49
C TYR A 83 -10.51 5.96 -7.17
N LYS A 84 -11.05 5.12 -8.05
CA LYS A 84 -12.36 5.31 -8.67
C LYS A 84 -13.37 4.34 -8.08
N SER A 85 -14.33 4.87 -7.34
CA SER A 85 -15.45 4.10 -6.81
C SER A 85 -16.38 3.62 -7.93
N PHE A 86 -16.92 2.41 -7.80
CA PHE A 86 -17.98 1.94 -8.68
C PHE A 86 -19.31 2.61 -8.34
N PRO A 87 -20.07 3.09 -9.33
CA PRO A 87 -21.41 3.60 -9.08
C PRO A 87 -22.31 2.48 -8.57
N THR A 88 -23.04 2.74 -7.49
CA THR A 88 -24.08 1.84 -6.99
C THR A 88 -25.45 2.38 -7.38
N VAL A 89 -26.42 1.48 -7.60
CA VAL A 89 -27.80 1.83 -7.99
C VAL A 89 -28.45 2.77 -6.96
N ASP A 90 -28.06 2.62 -5.69
CA ASP A 90 -28.61 3.39 -4.56
C ASP A 90 -27.81 4.67 -4.25
N GLY A 91 -26.75 4.99 -5.01
CA GLY A 91 -25.88 6.15 -4.81
C GLY A 91 -24.98 6.08 -3.55
N ILE A 92 -25.01 4.98 -2.80
CA ILE A 92 -24.20 4.76 -1.60
C ILE A 92 -22.81 4.27 -2.00
N SER A 93 -21.77 4.99 -1.60
CA SER A 93 -20.37 4.53 -1.74
C SER A 93 -20.15 3.30 -0.87
N LYS A 94 -19.75 2.18 -1.48
CA LYS A 94 -19.32 0.98 -0.75
C LYS A 94 -17.86 1.10 -0.33
N ASP A 95 -17.49 0.31 0.67
CA ASP A 95 -16.08 0.07 0.98
C ASP A 95 -15.37 -0.54 -0.24
N ILE A 96 -14.07 -0.29 -0.35
CA ILE A 96 -13.27 -0.81 -1.46
C ILE A 96 -13.28 -2.34 -1.45
N ASP A 97 -13.60 -2.94 -2.61
CA ASP A 97 -13.34 -4.34 -2.84
C ASP A 97 -11.87 -4.51 -3.24
N THR A 98 -11.05 -5.04 -2.32
CA THR A 98 -9.63 -5.27 -2.58
C THR A 98 -9.35 -6.34 -3.65
N SER A 99 -10.37 -7.11 -4.04
CA SER A 99 -10.32 -8.06 -5.14
C SER A 99 -10.78 -7.48 -6.48
N HIS A 100 -11.42 -6.30 -6.49
CA HIS A 100 -11.82 -5.62 -7.71
C HIS A 100 -11.89 -4.11 -7.52
N TYR A 101 -10.97 -3.37 -8.13
CA TYR A 101 -10.95 -1.90 -8.02
C TYR A 101 -10.37 -1.23 -9.26
N LEU A 102 -10.75 0.05 -9.44
CA LEU A 102 -10.28 0.91 -10.51
C LEU A 102 -9.41 2.04 -9.94
N LEU A 103 -8.32 2.33 -10.64
CA LEU A 103 -7.44 3.46 -10.39
C LEU A 103 -7.40 4.37 -11.62
N ASN A 104 -7.79 5.63 -11.46
CA ASN A 104 -7.54 6.64 -12.48
C ASN A 104 -6.05 7.04 -12.45
N LEU A 105 -5.48 7.28 -13.63
CA LEU A 105 -4.08 7.64 -13.82
C LEU A 105 -3.95 9.07 -14.34
N TYR A 106 -2.98 9.80 -13.80
CA TYR A 106 -2.77 11.21 -14.10
C TYR A 106 -1.31 11.57 -14.31
N GLU A 107 -1.11 12.62 -15.09
CA GLU A 107 0.12 13.41 -15.19
C GLU A 107 -0.07 14.70 -14.39
N VAL A 108 0.82 14.96 -13.44
CA VAL A 108 0.80 16.14 -12.56
C VAL A 108 2.19 16.77 -12.58
N GLU A 109 2.25 18.09 -12.69
CA GLU A 109 3.51 18.82 -12.60
C GLU A 109 4.09 18.72 -11.19
N LYS A 110 5.42 18.64 -11.08
CA LYS A 110 6.08 18.48 -9.77
C LYS A 110 5.70 19.57 -8.76
N SER A 111 5.52 20.80 -9.23
CA SER A 111 5.12 21.95 -8.42
C SER A 111 3.70 21.86 -7.86
N ASP A 112 2.86 21.01 -8.46
CA ASP A 112 1.43 20.94 -8.15
C ASP A 112 1.13 19.87 -7.08
N PHE A 113 2.13 19.04 -6.71
CA PHE A 113 2.01 18.16 -5.55
C PHE A 113 2.04 18.99 -4.27
N SER A 114 1.08 18.76 -3.37
CA SER A 114 1.12 19.37 -2.05
C SER A 114 2.19 18.70 -1.19
N ASP A 115 3.27 19.41 -0.90
CA ASP A 115 4.38 18.88 -0.07
C ASP A 115 4.05 18.80 1.43
N GLN A 116 2.85 19.19 1.85
CA GLN A 116 2.53 19.37 3.27
C GLN A 116 1.59 18.29 3.79
N SER A 117 2.15 17.26 4.43
CA SER A 117 1.37 16.36 5.28
C SER A 117 2.07 16.13 6.61
N ASN A 118 1.59 16.83 7.64
CA ASN A 118 1.95 16.58 9.04
C ASN A 118 1.31 15.31 9.60
N SER A 119 1.49 14.19 8.90
CA SER A 119 0.85 12.95 9.28
C SER A 119 1.82 11.78 9.17
N ILE A 120 1.75 10.92 10.17
CA ILE A 120 2.33 9.59 10.15
C ILE A 120 1.21 8.60 9.82
N TYR A 121 1.45 7.78 8.81
CA TYR A 121 0.63 6.64 8.45
C TYR A 121 1.29 5.38 9.01
N ILE A 122 0.59 4.67 9.89
CA ILE A 122 1.08 3.43 10.48
C ILE A 122 0.22 2.30 9.94
N ILE A 123 0.84 1.44 9.13
CA ILE A 123 0.17 0.44 8.29
C ILE A 123 0.40 -0.95 8.88
N SER A 124 -0.68 -1.68 9.10
CA SER A 124 -0.70 -3.08 9.51
C SER A 124 -0.94 -3.97 8.29
N ALA A 125 0.15 -4.41 7.65
CA ALA A 125 0.11 -5.38 6.53
C ALA A 125 -0.03 -6.84 6.99
N SER A 126 -0.19 -7.07 8.29
CA SER A 126 -0.34 -8.43 8.82
C SER A 126 -1.74 -8.97 8.59
N GLN A 127 -1.83 -10.29 8.48
CA GLN A 127 -3.10 -11.04 8.48
C GLN A 127 -3.70 -11.19 9.88
N LYS A 128 -2.99 -10.74 10.93
CA LYS A 128 -3.43 -10.80 12.33
C LYS A 128 -3.35 -9.40 12.95
N SER A 129 -4.22 -9.12 13.90
CA SER A 129 -4.16 -7.86 14.66
C SER A 129 -2.78 -7.66 15.29
N GLN A 130 -2.28 -6.43 15.23
CA GLN A 130 -1.00 -6.04 15.82
C GLN A 130 -1.22 -5.05 16.94
N LYS A 131 -0.82 -5.41 18.16
CA LYS A 131 -0.74 -4.46 19.28
C LYS A 131 0.54 -3.65 19.14
N ILE A 132 0.39 -2.34 19.06
CA ILE A 132 1.48 -1.37 19.01
C ILE A 132 1.29 -0.32 20.12
N SER A 133 2.35 0.44 20.37
CA SER A 133 2.33 1.65 21.18
C SER A 133 2.55 2.84 20.28
N ILE A 134 1.75 3.90 20.43
CA ILE A 134 2.00 5.22 19.86
C ILE A 134 2.05 6.20 21.04
N ASN A 135 3.21 6.79 21.34
CA ASN A 135 3.39 7.65 22.52
C ASN A 135 2.86 7.03 23.83
N ASN A 136 3.16 5.75 24.05
CA ASN A 136 2.72 4.93 25.19
C ASN A 136 1.23 4.56 25.21
N GLU A 137 0.41 5.11 24.31
CA GLU A 137 -0.97 4.68 24.11
C GLU A 137 -0.99 3.35 23.34
N ILE A 138 -1.70 2.37 23.87
CA ILE A 138 -1.85 1.06 23.24
C ILE A 138 -2.91 1.16 22.15
N VAL A 139 -2.55 0.71 20.95
CA VAL A 139 -3.48 0.58 19.83
C VAL A 139 -3.40 -0.85 19.31
N GLU A 140 -4.56 -1.49 19.17
CA GLU A 140 -4.68 -2.79 18.50
C GLU A 140 -5.12 -2.56 17.07
N LEU A 141 -4.16 -2.57 16.14
CA LEU A 141 -4.44 -2.38 14.73
C LEU A 141 -5.01 -3.68 14.12
N PRO A 142 -6.20 -3.63 13.50
CA PRO A 142 -6.74 -4.77 12.77
C PRO A 142 -5.82 -5.21 11.61
N PRO A 143 -6.01 -6.44 11.09
CA PRO A 143 -5.40 -6.84 9.83
C PRO A 143 -5.72 -5.87 8.68
N ARG A 144 -4.79 -5.68 7.74
CA ARG A 144 -4.97 -4.84 6.53
C ARG A 144 -5.62 -3.49 6.81
N SER A 145 -5.08 -2.80 7.82
CA SER A 145 -5.57 -1.51 8.27
C SER A 145 -4.43 -0.50 8.39
N PHE A 146 -4.77 0.78 8.50
CA PHE A 146 -3.81 1.81 8.85
C PHE A 146 -4.41 2.83 9.81
N VAL A 147 -3.58 3.43 10.65
CA VAL A 147 -3.96 4.60 11.46
C VAL A 147 -3.21 5.82 10.96
N LEU A 148 -3.92 6.95 10.93
CA LEU A 148 -3.38 8.26 10.60
C LEU A 148 -3.20 9.05 11.90
N LYS A 149 -1.97 9.44 12.22
CA LYS A 149 -1.68 10.34 13.33
C LYS A 149 -1.18 11.67 12.79
N LYS A 150 -1.95 12.74 13.03
CA LYS A 150 -1.45 14.10 12.84
C LYS A 150 -0.36 14.39 13.86
N ILE A 151 0.72 15.02 13.42
CA ILE A 151 1.88 15.32 14.26
C ILE A 151 2.21 16.80 14.28
N LEU A 152 2.78 17.25 15.39
CA LEU A 152 3.26 18.61 15.58
C LEU A 152 4.76 18.68 15.31
N ALA A 153 5.20 19.69 14.55
CA ALA A 153 6.61 19.92 14.29
C ALA A 153 7.40 20.07 15.60
N GLY A 154 8.62 19.52 15.65
CA GLY A 154 9.47 19.52 16.84
C GLY A 154 9.02 18.59 17.98
N THR A 155 7.90 17.89 17.86
CA THR A 155 7.46 16.90 18.86
C THR A 155 7.97 15.50 18.51
N ILE A 156 8.51 14.79 19.50
CA ILE A 156 8.97 13.41 19.32
C ILE A 156 7.79 12.45 19.43
N TYR A 157 7.53 11.69 18.37
CA TYR A 157 6.56 10.60 18.38
C TYR A 157 7.28 9.26 18.44
N THR A 158 6.89 8.38 19.37
CA THR A 158 7.46 7.05 19.51
C THR A 158 6.45 5.98 19.11
N ILE A 159 6.83 5.12 18.16
CA ILE A 159 6.05 3.94 17.76
C ILE A 159 6.82 2.70 18.17
N SER A 160 6.18 1.74 18.84
CA SER A 160 6.81 0.45 19.18
C SER A 160 5.89 -0.74 18.97
N THR A 161 6.46 -1.91 18.65
CA THR A 161 5.70 -3.15 18.47
C THR A 161 5.40 -3.88 19.79
N ARG A 162 5.86 -3.34 20.93
CA ARG A 162 5.61 -3.83 22.31
C ARG A 162 5.93 -5.31 22.57
N LYS A 163 6.74 -5.95 21.71
CA LYS A 163 7.16 -7.35 21.92
C LYS A 163 8.52 -7.38 22.59
N LEU A 164 8.86 -8.52 23.22
CA LEU A 164 10.09 -8.68 24.00
C LEU A 164 11.36 -8.28 23.24
N LEU A 165 11.40 -8.56 21.92
CA LEU A 165 12.46 -8.16 20.99
C LEU A 165 11.90 -7.26 19.89
N GLY A 166 10.93 -6.42 20.24
CA GLY A 166 10.16 -5.63 19.29
C GLY A 166 10.90 -4.35 18.90
N SER A 167 10.75 -3.92 17.65
CA SER A 167 11.30 -2.65 17.18
C SER A 167 10.57 -1.44 17.77
N SER A 168 11.31 -0.35 17.96
CA SER A 168 10.77 0.99 18.28
C SER A 168 11.42 2.02 17.35
N VAL A 169 10.63 3.01 16.93
CA VAL A 169 11.08 4.13 16.11
C VAL A 169 10.66 5.43 16.79
N LYS A 170 11.57 6.40 16.81
CA LYS A 170 11.30 7.78 17.21
C LYS A 170 11.27 8.64 15.96
N ILE A 171 10.24 9.46 15.83
CA ILE A 171 9.98 10.31 14.67
C ILE A 171 9.95 11.74 15.16
N ILE A 172 10.76 12.58 14.53
CA ILE A 172 10.79 14.02 14.73
C ILE A 172 10.68 14.59 13.32
N LEU A 173 9.71 15.48 13.10
CA LEU A 173 9.66 16.27 11.88
C LEU A 173 10.17 17.67 12.21
N ASP A 174 11.26 18.05 11.54
CA ASP A 174 11.88 19.37 11.66
C ASP A 174 11.12 20.41 10.80
N SER A 175 10.35 19.96 9.80
CA SER A 175 9.50 20.78 8.95
C SER A 175 8.26 20.00 8.46
N TYR A 176 7.32 20.70 7.81
CA TYR A 176 6.15 20.09 7.17
C TYR A 176 6.61 19.31 5.93
N GLU A 177 7.05 18.07 6.14
CA GLU A 177 7.40 17.16 5.07
C GLU A 177 6.15 16.49 4.47
N ASN A 178 6.38 15.77 3.37
CA ASN A 178 5.47 14.75 2.87
C ASN A 178 5.14 13.73 3.97
N GLY A 179 3.93 13.14 3.88
CA GLY A 179 3.46 12.14 4.83
C GLY A 179 4.47 11.01 5.03
N GLN A 180 4.67 10.58 6.27
CA GLN A 180 5.62 9.51 6.60
C GLN A 180 4.87 8.19 6.77
N TYR A 181 5.33 7.14 6.10
CA TYR A 181 4.66 5.84 6.07
C TYR A 181 5.52 4.80 6.78
N PHE A 182 4.94 4.09 7.74
CA PHE A 182 5.60 3.00 8.46
C PHE A 182 4.74 1.75 8.42
N GLN A 183 5.34 0.62 8.05
CA GLN A 183 4.69 -0.68 8.06
C GLN A 183 5.10 -1.46 9.32
N ILE A 184 4.12 -2.02 9.99
CA ILE A 184 4.28 -2.93 11.11
C ILE A 184 4.20 -4.36 10.60
N SER A 185 5.20 -5.17 10.90
CA SER A 185 5.22 -6.59 10.58
C SER A 185 5.09 -7.46 11.83
N SER A 186 4.41 -8.60 11.67
CA SER A 186 4.20 -9.56 12.74
C SER A 186 5.42 -10.43 13.02
N PHE A 187 5.32 -11.27 14.04
CA PHE A 187 6.32 -12.28 14.37
C PHE A 187 6.60 -13.17 13.16
N LYS A 188 7.87 -13.37 12.80
CA LYS A 188 8.32 -14.26 11.73
C LYS A 188 9.48 -15.12 12.23
N VAL A 189 9.42 -16.42 11.91
CA VAL A 189 10.51 -17.39 12.12
C VAL A 189 10.96 -17.85 10.75
N ASN A 190 12.20 -17.54 10.40
CA ASN A 190 12.80 -17.95 9.13
C ASN A 190 14.02 -18.83 9.41
N SER A 191 14.26 -19.82 8.55
CA SER A 191 15.55 -20.52 8.54
C SER A 191 16.66 -19.56 8.11
N ASN A 192 17.85 -19.73 8.67
CA ASN A 192 19.00 -18.91 8.29
C ASN A 192 19.40 -19.19 6.83
N SER A 193 19.31 -18.19 5.96
CA SER A 193 19.63 -18.29 4.53
C SER A 193 21.14 -18.28 4.26
N TYR A 194 21.97 -17.94 5.25
CA TYR A 194 23.42 -17.81 5.11
C TYR A 194 24.17 -18.92 5.87
N GLY A 195 24.20 -20.12 5.28
CA GLY A 195 25.25 -21.15 5.42
C GLY A 195 25.49 -21.81 6.79
N LYS A 196 24.96 -21.30 7.91
CA LYS A 196 25.04 -21.92 9.24
C LYS A 196 23.66 -22.30 9.73
N ALA A 197 23.50 -23.53 10.23
CA ALA A 197 22.27 -23.97 10.89
C ALA A 197 21.88 -22.98 11.99
N GLY A 198 20.68 -22.41 11.91
CA GLY A 198 20.22 -21.39 12.83
C GLY A 198 18.80 -20.94 12.49
N ILE A 199 18.11 -20.40 13.50
CA ILE A 199 16.74 -19.89 13.39
C ILE A 199 16.81 -18.36 13.56
N ASN A 200 16.28 -17.61 12.59
CA ASN A 200 16.09 -16.17 12.73
C ASN A 200 14.68 -15.90 13.24
N ILE A 201 14.58 -15.30 14.43
CA ILE A 201 13.32 -14.96 15.09
C ILE A 201 13.20 -13.44 15.10
N LYS A 202 12.24 -12.89 14.34
CA LYS A 202 11.84 -11.48 14.44
C LYS A 202 10.53 -11.39 15.18
N SER A 203 10.51 -10.68 16.33
CA SER A 203 9.30 -10.62 17.14
C SER A 203 8.26 -9.62 16.62
N GLY A 204 8.70 -8.57 15.95
CA GLY A 204 7.87 -7.65 15.18
C GLY A 204 8.72 -6.46 14.77
N ASP A 205 8.63 -6.07 13.50
CA ASP A 205 9.52 -5.06 12.90
C ASP A 205 8.72 -3.82 12.46
N ILE A 206 9.40 -2.67 12.40
CA ILE A 206 8.88 -1.41 11.87
C ILE A 206 9.75 -1.01 10.69
N SER A 207 9.16 -0.87 9.52
CA SER A 207 9.88 -0.48 8.29
C SER A 207 9.30 0.81 7.73
N LYS A 208 10.15 1.78 7.39
CA LYS A 208 9.73 2.98 6.65
C LYS A 208 9.38 2.55 5.21
N LEU A 209 8.25 3.03 4.70
CA LEU A 209 7.84 2.80 3.32
C LEU A 209 8.17 4.02 2.45
N GLU A 210 8.44 3.76 1.18
CA GLU A 210 8.44 4.80 0.14
C GLU A 210 6.99 5.27 -0.08
N LYS A 211 6.82 6.57 -0.36
CA LYS A 211 5.52 7.24 -0.41
C LYS A 211 4.57 6.62 -1.44
N SER A 212 5.02 6.30 -2.64
CA SER A 212 4.19 5.72 -3.70
C SER A 212 3.55 4.41 -3.25
N TYR A 213 4.33 3.53 -2.62
CA TYR A 213 3.80 2.28 -2.06
C TYR A 213 2.92 2.51 -0.83
N GLY A 214 3.31 3.42 0.07
CA GLY A 214 2.50 3.81 1.23
C GLY A 214 1.12 4.33 0.82
N ASP A 215 1.09 5.25 -0.14
CA ASP A 215 -0.12 5.82 -0.75
C ASP A 215 -1.04 4.73 -1.30
N PHE A 216 -0.48 3.77 -2.04
CA PHE A 216 -1.22 2.62 -2.55
C PHE A 216 -1.85 1.79 -1.42
N LEU A 217 -1.09 1.49 -0.36
CA LEU A 217 -1.63 0.75 0.78
C LEU A 217 -2.79 1.51 1.46
N THR A 218 -2.76 2.85 1.52
CA THR A 218 -3.89 3.63 2.07
C THR A 218 -5.15 3.59 1.21
N VAL A 219 -5.08 3.10 -0.02
CA VAL A 219 -6.26 2.86 -0.87
C VAL A 219 -6.86 1.51 -0.53
N ILE A 220 -6.05 0.47 -0.47
CA ILE A 220 -6.54 -0.92 -0.32
C ILE A 220 -6.72 -1.37 1.13
N TYR A 221 -6.24 -0.60 2.11
CA TYR A 221 -6.39 -0.92 3.53
C TYR A 221 -7.42 0.00 4.19
N SER A 222 -8.09 -0.55 5.21
CA SER A 222 -9.10 0.20 5.95
C SER A 222 -8.46 1.21 6.90
N LYS A 223 -8.94 2.45 6.88
CA LYS A 223 -8.56 3.45 7.88
C LYS A 223 -9.17 3.08 9.24
N PHE A 224 -8.32 2.68 10.17
CA PHE A 224 -8.72 2.44 11.55
C PHE A 224 -8.89 3.79 12.27
N LYS A 225 -10.10 4.02 12.80
CA LYS A 225 -10.38 5.14 13.70
C LYS A 225 -10.29 4.60 15.13
N ASN A 226 -9.30 5.10 15.87
CA ASN A 226 -9.24 4.94 17.32
C ASN A 226 -10.12 6.02 17.98
#